data_AF-A0A9C7C480-F1
#
_entry.id   AF-A0A9C7C480-F1
#
_cell.length_a   1.000
_cell.length_b   1.000
_cell.length_c   1.000
_cell.angle_alpha   90.00
_cell.angle_beta   90.00
_cell.angle_gamma   90.00
#
_symmetry.space_group_name_H-M   'P 1'
#
loop_
_entity.id
_entity.type
_entity.pdbx_description
1 polymer ?
#
loop_
_entity_poly.entity_id
_entity_poly.type
_entity_poly.pdbx_seq_one_letter_code
_entity_poly.pdbx_strand_id
1 'polypeptide(L)'
;MTQYMTAEDLFAQVQKMPSKERVKFFSLIAINAFQEPEYTHEQVFGHLRNATFSAEEAAEFLEVSLPTLRRYVQAGRLKPTSIIGRSQLFSSTDLKLLKQKINKE
;
A
#
# COMPACT_ATOMS: atom_id res chain seq x y z
N MET A 1 36.54 -5.12 -6.47
CA MET A 1 36.20 -4.77 -5.07
C MET A 1 35.71 -3.35 -5.08
N THR A 2 34.44 -3.13 -4.72
CA THR A 2 33.88 -1.77 -4.62
C THR A 2 34.41 -1.17 -3.31
N GLN A 3 35.31 -0.20 -3.41
CA GLN A 3 35.82 0.50 -2.24
C GLN A 3 34.75 1.47 -1.76
N TYR A 4 34.12 1.16 -0.63
CA TYR A 4 33.16 2.04 0.00
C TYR A 4 33.92 3.05 0.87
N MET A 5 33.58 4.33 0.72
CA MET A 5 34.06 5.39 1.61
C MET A 5 33.26 5.34 2.90
N THR A 6 33.90 5.41 4.06
CA THR A 6 33.16 5.40 5.33
C THR A 6 32.46 6.74 5.58
N ALA A 7 31.53 6.76 6.52
CA ALA A 7 30.88 8.00 6.94
C ALA A 7 31.89 9.00 7.52
N GLU A 8 32.89 8.51 8.26
CA GLU A 8 33.99 9.33 8.78
C GLU A 8 34.86 9.89 7.66
N ASP A 9 35.17 9.09 6.64
CA ASP A 9 35.95 9.53 5.48
C ASP A 9 35.21 10.63 4.69
N LEU A 10 33.89 10.47 4.49
CA LEU A 10 33.04 11.49 3.86
C LEU A 10 33.04 12.78 4.68
N PHE A 11 32.88 12.68 6.00
CA PHE A 11 32.87 13.83 6.90
C PHE A 11 34.20 14.59 6.85
N ALA A 12 35.33 13.87 6.88
CA ALA A 12 36.66 14.46 6.78
C ALA A 12 36.86 15.20 5.44
N GLN A 13 36.26 14.71 4.35
CA GLN A 13 36.29 15.43 3.06
C GLN A 13 35.45 16.71 3.09
N VAL A 14 34.23 16.65 3.67
CA VAL A 14 33.34 17.82 3.79
C VAL A 14 33.96 18.92 4.66
N GLN A 15 34.74 18.56 5.68
CA GLN A 15 35.49 19.52 6.49
C GLN A 15 36.51 20.32 5.66
N LYS A 16 37.15 19.68 4.67
CA LYS A 16 38.14 20.32 3.79
C LYS A 16 37.52 21.18 2.69
N MET A 17 36.21 21.08 2.46
CA MET A 17 35.52 21.86 1.42
C MET A 17 35.39 23.35 1.82
N PRO A 18 35.50 24.29 0.85
CA PRO A 18 35.12 25.68 1.05
C PRO A 18 33.65 25.81 1.44
N SER A 19 33.30 26.86 2.19
CA SER A 19 31.95 27.07 2.72
C SER A 19 30.85 27.00 1.66
N LYS A 20 31.11 27.53 0.45
CA LYS A 20 30.15 27.50 -0.67
C LYS A 20 29.86 26.08 -1.17
N GLU A 21 30.88 25.24 -1.30
CA GLU A 21 30.72 23.84 -1.74
C GLU A 21 30.09 22.99 -0.65
N ARG A 22 30.41 23.26 0.63
CA ARG A 22 29.75 22.58 1.77
C ARG A 22 28.24 22.81 1.75
N VAL A 23 27.80 24.06 1.58
CA VAL A 23 26.37 24.39 1.50
C VAL A 23 25.71 23.66 0.33
N LYS A 24 26.33 23.70 -0.85
CA LYS A 24 25.82 23.01 -2.05
C LYS A 24 25.71 21.50 -1.84
N PHE A 25 26.72 20.88 -1.22
CA PHE A 25 26.74 19.46 -0.91
C PHE A 25 25.57 19.05 0.00
N PHE A 26 25.33 19.78 1.09
CA PHE A 26 24.20 19.50 1.98
C PHE A 26 22.85 19.76 1.32
N SER A 27 22.73 20.76 0.44
CA SER A 27 21.51 20.95 -0.36
C SER A 27 21.23 19.75 -1.28
N LEU A 28 22.27 19.19 -1.93
CA LEU A 28 22.11 18.01 -2.78
C LEU A 28 21.68 16.77 -2.00
N ILE A 29 22.25 16.56 -0.80
CA ILE A 29 21.83 15.46 0.09
C ILE A 29 20.37 15.64 0.50
N ALA A 30 20.00 16.83 0.98
CA ALA A 30 18.64 17.10 1.44
C ALA A 30 17.58 16.91 0.33
N ILE A 31 17.93 17.26 -0.91
CA ILE A 31 17.01 17.15 -2.05
C ILE A 31 16.94 15.72 -2.59
N ASN A 32 18.03 14.95 -2.60
CA ASN A 32 18.09 13.72 -3.40
C ASN A 32 18.36 12.44 -2.59
N ALA A 33 19.09 12.52 -1.49
CA ALA A 33 19.57 11.31 -0.79
C ALA A 33 18.49 10.69 0.13
N PHE A 34 17.49 11.47 0.50
CA PHE A 34 16.42 11.07 1.42
C PHE A 34 15.02 11.18 0.80
N GLN A 35 14.93 11.27 -0.53
CA GLN A 35 13.63 11.12 -1.18
C GLN A 35 13.16 9.70 -0.92
N GLU A 36 12.12 9.56 -0.10
CA GLU A 36 11.40 8.29 -0.05
C GLU A 36 10.93 7.98 -1.48
N PRO A 37 10.98 6.72 -1.91
CA PRO A 37 10.42 6.36 -3.20
C PRO A 37 8.96 6.84 -3.26
N GLU A 38 8.68 7.80 -4.15
CA GLU A 38 7.32 8.19 -4.48
C GLU A 38 6.67 6.99 -5.16
N TYR A 39 6.01 6.14 -4.37
CA TYR A 39 5.27 5.03 -4.91
C TYR A 39 3.98 5.54 -5.54
N THR A 40 3.79 5.19 -6.80
CA THR A 40 2.50 5.40 -7.45
C THR A 40 1.43 4.54 -6.77
N HIS A 41 0.17 5.00 -6.80
CA HIS A 41 -0.96 4.23 -6.28
C HIS A 41 -1.02 2.81 -6.90
N GLU A 42 -0.64 2.65 -8.17
CA GLU A 42 -0.61 1.34 -8.83
C GLU A 42 0.48 0.42 -8.27
N GLN A 43 1.66 0.96 -7.92
CA GLN A 43 2.72 0.17 -7.29
C GLN A 43 2.33 -0.32 -5.88
N VAL A 44 1.62 0.51 -5.11
CA VAL A 44 1.20 0.13 -3.75
C VAL A 44 -0.06 -0.75 -3.79
N PHE A 45 -1.05 -0.42 -4.61
CA PHE A 45 -2.40 -0.99 -4.52
C PHE A 45 -2.89 -1.72 -5.78
N GLY A 46 -2.12 -1.73 -6.87
CA GLY A 46 -2.53 -2.36 -8.14
C GLY A 46 -2.87 -3.84 -7.98
N HIS A 47 -2.16 -4.54 -7.10
CA HIS A 47 -2.43 -5.95 -6.77
C HIS A 47 -3.83 -6.18 -6.17
N LEU A 48 -4.42 -5.19 -5.48
CA LEU A 48 -5.76 -5.30 -4.89
C LEU A 48 -6.88 -5.23 -5.93
N ARG A 49 -6.59 -4.76 -7.15
CA ARG A 49 -7.61 -4.56 -8.19
C ARG A 49 -8.29 -5.86 -8.61
N ASN A 50 -7.54 -6.96 -8.60
CA ASN A 50 -8.02 -8.29 -8.96
C ASN A 50 -7.93 -9.27 -7.78
N ALA A 51 -7.62 -8.78 -6.57
CA ALA A 51 -7.52 -9.62 -5.39
C ALA A 51 -8.90 -10.17 -4.99
N THR A 52 -8.86 -11.38 -4.44
CA THR A 52 -9.99 -12.02 -3.78
C THR A 52 -9.77 -12.02 -2.27
N PHE A 53 -10.84 -11.73 -1.54
CA PHE A 53 -10.85 -11.56 -0.10
C PHE A 53 -11.60 -12.74 0.52
N SER A 54 -11.10 -13.25 1.63
CA SER A 54 -11.83 -14.18 2.50
C SER A 54 -13.12 -13.54 3.04
N ALA A 55 -13.97 -14.34 3.68
CA ALA A 55 -15.20 -13.81 4.28
C ALA A 55 -14.89 -12.82 5.41
N GLU A 56 -13.87 -13.09 6.21
CA GLU A 56 -13.41 -12.22 7.28
C GLU A 56 -12.90 -10.88 6.71
N GLU A 57 -11.98 -10.92 5.75
CA GLU A 57 -11.44 -9.71 5.11
C GLU A 57 -12.52 -8.93 4.35
N ALA A 58 -13.50 -9.61 3.73
CA ALA A 58 -14.63 -8.97 3.06
C ALA A 58 -15.55 -8.25 4.04
N ALA A 59 -15.78 -8.83 5.23
CA ALA A 59 -16.56 -8.21 6.29
C ALA A 59 -15.84 -6.95 6.81
N GLU A 60 -14.52 -7.03 7.01
CA GLU A 60 -13.68 -5.88 7.38
C GLU A 60 -13.69 -4.78 6.31
N PHE A 61 -13.54 -5.14 5.03
CA PHE A 61 -13.58 -4.19 3.92
C PHE A 61 -14.89 -3.39 3.88
N LEU A 62 -16.01 -4.07 4.14
CA LEU A 62 -17.35 -3.48 4.18
C LEU A 62 -17.68 -2.82 5.52
N GLU A 63 -16.79 -2.92 6.52
CA GLU A 63 -16.97 -2.40 7.88
C GLU A 63 -18.25 -2.96 8.55
N VAL A 64 -18.52 -4.25 8.33
CA VAL A 64 -19.68 -4.96 8.90
C VAL A 64 -19.25 -6.22 9.64
N SER A 65 -20.13 -6.75 10.48
CA SER A 65 -19.90 -8.05 11.12
C SER A 65 -20.00 -9.20 10.11
N LEU A 66 -19.27 -10.29 10.36
CA LEU A 66 -19.32 -11.50 9.52
C LEU A 66 -20.75 -12.08 9.35
N PRO A 67 -21.63 -12.10 10.37
CA PRO A 67 -23.03 -12.48 10.17
C PRO A 67 -23.80 -11.58 9.20
N THR A 68 -23.50 -10.28 9.19
CA THR A 68 -24.12 -9.33 8.25
C THR A 68 -23.65 -9.59 6.82
N LEU A 69 -22.35 -9.86 6.63
CA LEU A 69 -21.83 -10.31 5.34
C LEU A 69 -22.55 -11.58 4.86
N ARG A 70 -22.68 -12.60 5.73
CA ARG A 70 -23.40 -13.84 5.39
C ARG A 70 -24.85 -13.57 5.00
N ARG A 71 -25.52 -12.64 5.68
CA ARG A 71 -26.88 -12.19 5.31
C ARG A 71 -26.91 -11.53 3.92
N TYR A 72 -25.92 -10.71 3.57
CA TYR A 72 -25.82 -10.14 2.22
C TYR A 72 -25.62 -11.21 1.15
N VAL A 73 -24.84 -12.25 1.45
CA VAL A 73 -24.66 -13.40 0.56
C VAL A 73 -25.95 -14.19 0.39
N GLN A 74 -26.64 -14.50 1.48
CA GLN A 74 -27.93 -15.20 1.46
C GLN A 74 -29.02 -14.41 0.71
N ALA A 75 -29.03 -13.09 0.86
CA ALA A 75 -29.93 -12.20 0.15
C ALA A 75 -29.54 -11.97 -1.33
N GLY A 76 -28.44 -12.57 -1.79
CA GLY A 76 -27.93 -12.41 -3.16
C GLY A 76 -27.35 -11.02 -3.48
N ARG A 77 -27.19 -10.15 -2.47
CA ARG A 77 -26.59 -8.81 -2.61
C ARG A 77 -25.08 -8.88 -2.89
N LEU A 78 -24.44 -9.96 -2.46
CA LEU A 78 -23.04 -10.27 -2.68
C LEU A 78 -22.90 -11.74 -3.11
N LYS A 79 -22.03 -12.04 -4.06
CA LYS A 79 -21.79 -13.43 -4.50
C LYS A 79 -20.31 -13.77 -4.34
N PRO A 80 -19.99 -14.96 -3.78
CA PRO A 80 -18.62 -15.46 -3.80
C PRO A 80 -18.15 -15.64 -5.26
N THR A 81 -16.95 -15.15 -5.56
CA THR A 81 -16.29 -15.34 -6.85
C THR A 81 -15.75 -16.76 -6.99
N SER A 82 -15.30 -17.36 -5.88
CA SER A 82 -14.90 -18.76 -5.82
C SER A 82 -15.15 -19.35 -4.44
N ILE A 83 -15.24 -20.68 -4.38
CA ILE A 83 -15.41 -21.42 -3.13
C ILE A 83 -14.31 -22.47 -3.06
N ILE A 84 -13.51 -22.44 -1.99
CA ILE A 84 -12.45 -23.40 -1.71
C ILE A 84 -12.84 -24.17 -0.45
N GLY A 85 -13.32 -25.40 -0.62
CA GLY A 85 -13.88 -26.18 0.47
C GLY A 85 -15.12 -25.48 1.07
N ARG A 86 -14.98 -24.97 2.30
CA ARG A 86 -16.03 -24.19 2.99
C ARG A 86 -15.79 -22.68 2.95
N SER A 87 -14.63 -22.26 2.45
CA SER A 87 -14.23 -20.85 2.41
C SER A 87 -14.77 -20.18 1.14
N GLN A 88 -15.47 -19.07 1.33
CA GLN A 88 -15.97 -18.23 0.24
C GLN A 88 -14.98 -17.09 0.01
N LEU A 89 -14.67 -16.82 -1.25
CA LEU A 89 -13.81 -15.72 -1.65
C LEU A 89 -14.61 -14.68 -2.45
N PHE A 90 -14.32 -13.40 -2.24
CA PHE A 90 -15.06 -12.27 -2.79
C PHE A 90 -14.14 -11.33 -3.55
N SER A 91 -14.55 -10.88 -4.74
CA SER A 91 -13.74 -9.94 -5.52
C SER A 91 -13.75 -8.53 -4.91
N SER A 92 -12.63 -7.82 -4.97
CA SER A 92 -12.60 -6.39 -4.57
C SER A 92 -13.56 -5.52 -5.37
N THR A 93 -13.86 -5.90 -6.61
CA THR A 93 -14.78 -5.16 -7.48
C THR A 93 -16.20 -5.23 -6.94
N ASP A 94 -16.69 -6.42 -6.60
CA ASP A 94 -18.04 -6.60 -6.06
C ASP A 94 -18.18 -5.96 -4.67
N LEU A 95 -17.14 -6.06 -3.84
CA LEU A 95 -17.11 -5.41 -2.52
C LEU A 95 -17.18 -3.89 -2.63
N LYS A 96 -16.44 -3.27 -3.56
CA LYS A 96 -16.53 -1.82 -3.81
C LYS A 96 -17.92 -1.41 -4.26
N LEU A 97 -18.52 -2.16 -5.19
CA LEU A 97 -19.88 -1.87 -5.67
C LEU A 97 -20.92 -1.97 -4.55
N LEU A 98 -20.81 -2.97 -3.69
CA LEU A 98 -21.71 -3.11 -2.55
C LEU A 98 -21.51 -1.98 -1.52
N LYS A 99 -20.26 -1.64 -1.18
CA LYS A 99 -19.96 -0.53 -0.26
C LYS A 99 -20.55 0.80 -0.74
N GLN A 100 -20.46 1.08 -2.04
CA GLN A 100 -21.06 2.27 -2.64
C GLN A 100 -22.60 2.29 -2.55
N LYS A 101 -23.25 1.13 -2.62
CA LYS A 101 -24.71 1.04 -2.46
C LYS A 101 -25.12 1.26 -1.00
N ILE A 102 -24.40 0.64 -0.05
CA ILE A 102 -24.66 0.79 1.39
C ILE A 102 -24.52 2.25 1.82
N ASN A 103 -23.48 2.97 1.37
CA ASN A 103 -23.25 4.36 1.77
C ASN A 103 -24.25 5.37 1.17
N LYS A 104 -25.09 4.94 0.23
CA LYS A 104 -26.12 5.78 -0.40
C LYS A 104 -27.52 5.55 0.20
N GLU A 105 -27.68 4.51 1.00
CA GLU A 105 -28.89 4.18 1.77
C GLU A 105 -28.85 4.88 3.13
#